data_AF-A0A3D3MAT0-F1
#
_entry.id   AF-A0A3D3MAT0-F1
#
_cell.length_a   1.000
_cell.length_b   1.000
_cell.length_c   1.000
_cell.angle_alpha   90.00
_cell.angle_beta   90.00
_cell.angle_gamma   90.00
#
_symmetry.space_group_name_H-M   'P 1'
#
loop_
_entity.id
_entity.type
_entity.pdbx_description
1 polymer ?
#
loop_
_entity_poly.entity_id
_entity_poly.type
_entity_poly.pdbx_seq_one_letter_code
_entity_poly.pdbx_strand_id
1 'polypeptide(L)'
;MNIEILTYLKDNPAAYPGEMHYEGRIEPMSISEIENHEAVYNNGKPFPKALRELLFLAGKSCYVLSHNILETNELQEEPREWMQEHNKAIHRPFYVIECWAYEESFLFVYLDEDDDPIVRQAYLFCEDYNIPFISGLSGKTLSEFINRRISIKKDGYNPF
;
A
#
# COMPACT_ATOMS: atom_id res chain seq x y z
N MET A 1 -9.26 -16.32 -4.19
CA MET A 1 -9.91 -15.17 -4.86
C MET A 1 -9.47 -15.12 -6.31
N ASN A 2 -10.32 -14.67 -7.23
CA ASN A 2 -9.90 -14.43 -8.62
C ASN A 2 -9.13 -13.10 -8.70
N ILE A 3 -8.04 -13.05 -9.46
CA ILE A 3 -7.22 -11.84 -9.63
C ILE A 3 -7.49 -11.27 -11.02
N GLU A 4 -8.02 -10.06 -11.07
CA GLU A 4 -8.46 -9.42 -12.32
C GLU A 4 -7.74 -8.08 -12.57
N ILE A 5 -7.32 -7.37 -11.52
CA ILE A 5 -6.65 -6.08 -11.63
C ILE A 5 -5.13 -6.24 -11.50
N LEU A 6 -4.65 -6.85 -10.41
CA LEU A 6 -3.22 -7.04 -10.13
C LEU A 6 -2.63 -8.30 -10.79
N THR A 7 -3.01 -8.54 -12.04
CA THR A 7 -2.52 -9.69 -12.84
C THR A 7 -1.01 -9.63 -13.02
N TYR A 8 -0.44 -8.44 -13.23
CA TYR A 8 1.00 -8.30 -13.42
C TYR A 8 1.80 -8.62 -12.14
N LEU A 9 1.29 -8.27 -10.96
CA LEU A 9 1.92 -8.69 -9.69
C LEU A 9 1.83 -10.21 -9.52
N LYS A 10 0.67 -10.80 -9.81
CA LYS A 10 0.49 -12.26 -9.78
C LYS A 10 1.49 -12.98 -10.69
N ASP A 11 1.75 -12.44 -11.88
CA ASP A 11 2.66 -13.02 -12.86
C ASP A 11 4.15 -12.73 -12.55
N ASN A 12 4.44 -11.80 -11.62
CA ASN A 12 5.78 -11.47 -11.17
C ASN A 12 5.85 -11.56 -9.63
N PRO A 13 5.77 -12.76 -9.03
CA PRO A 13 5.59 -12.91 -7.60
C PRO A 13 6.87 -12.75 -6.77
N ALA A 14 8.03 -12.44 -7.37
CA ALA A 14 9.30 -12.41 -6.67
C ALA A 14 10.27 -11.36 -7.22
N ALA A 15 11.09 -10.79 -6.34
CA ALA A 15 12.13 -9.83 -6.69
C ALA A 15 13.25 -10.45 -7.53
N TYR A 16 13.64 -11.67 -7.20
CA TYR A 16 14.74 -12.41 -7.80
C TYR A 16 14.31 -13.87 -8.06
N PRO A 17 13.48 -14.12 -9.09
CA PRO A 17 12.93 -15.45 -9.34
C PRO A 17 14.03 -16.51 -9.51
N GLY A 18 13.99 -17.56 -8.70
CA GLY A 18 14.96 -18.66 -8.74
C GLY A 18 16.32 -18.39 -8.07
N GLU A 19 16.52 -17.25 -7.39
CA GLU A 19 17.72 -17.03 -6.59
C GLU A 19 17.79 -17.97 -5.38
N MET A 20 18.97 -18.55 -5.14
CA MET A 20 19.15 -19.61 -4.12
C MET A 20 19.18 -19.05 -2.70
N HIS A 21 19.65 -17.81 -2.53
CA HIS A 21 19.82 -17.21 -1.20
C HIS A 21 18.59 -16.44 -0.75
N TYR A 22 17.96 -15.69 -1.65
CA TYR A 22 16.78 -14.88 -1.35
C TYR A 22 16.00 -14.56 -2.63
N GLU A 23 14.79 -15.11 -2.75
CA GLU A 23 13.91 -14.86 -3.88
C GLU A 23 13.15 -13.52 -3.75
N GLY A 24 12.92 -13.05 -2.52
CA GLY A 24 12.07 -11.90 -2.24
C GLY A 24 10.65 -12.09 -2.75
N ARG A 25 10.05 -13.23 -2.40
CA ARG A 25 8.70 -13.62 -2.85
C ARG A 25 7.63 -12.87 -2.08
N ILE A 26 6.53 -12.53 -2.75
CA ILE A 26 5.35 -11.98 -2.10
C ILE A 26 4.77 -12.98 -1.10
N GLU A 27 4.25 -12.46 0.00
CA GLU A 27 3.56 -13.26 1.01
C GLU A 27 2.10 -12.80 1.16
N PRO A 28 1.13 -13.71 1.06
CA PRO A 28 -0.29 -13.35 1.04
C PRO A 28 -0.88 -13.18 2.44
N MET A 29 -1.89 -12.32 2.54
CA MET A 29 -2.85 -12.32 3.65
C MET A 29 -4.01 -13.28 3.34
N SER A 30 -4.44 -14.05 4.32
CA SER A 30 -5.63 -14.91 4.22
C SER A 30 -6.91 -14.08 4.07
N ILE A 31 -7.95 -14.67 3.50
CA ILE A 31 -9.25 -13.99 3.33
C ILE A 31 -9.81 -13.53 4.68
N SER A 32 -9.69 -14.34 5.74
CA SER A 32 -10.14 -13.96 7.08
C SER A 32 -9.37 -12.78 7.67
N GLU A 33 -8.05 -12.70 7.44
CA GLU A 33 -7.26 -11.55 7.86
C GLU A 33 -7.70 -10.28 7.08
N ILE A 34 -7.97 -10.40 5.78
CA ILE A 34 -8.48 -9.28 4.96
C ILE A 34 -9.85 -8.82 5.45
N GLU A 35 -10.77 -9.75 5.72
CA GLU A 35 -12.12 -9.45 6.23
C GLU A 35 -12.06 -8.77 7.61
N ASN A 36 -11.10 -9.15 8.46
CA ASN A 36 -10.86 -8.45 9.73
C ASN A 36 -10.42 -7.01 9.49
N HIS A 37 -9.54 -6.76 8.52
CA HIS A 37 -9.13 -5.40 8.16
C HIS A 37 -10.27 -4.58 7.56
N GLU A 38 -11.12 -5.19 6.73
CA GLU A 38 -12.34 -4.56 6.20
C GLU A 38 -13.29 -4.15 7.33
N ALA A 39 -13.43 -5.00 8.36
CA ALA A 39 -14.21 -4.72 9.56
C ALA A 39 -13.65 -3.51 10.33
N VAL A 40 -12.34 -3.46 10.55
CA VAL A 40 -11.68 -2.42 11.36
C VAL A 40 -11.58 -1.08 10.61
N TYR A 41 -11.06 -1.09 9.38
CA TYR A 41 -10.66 0.14 8.68
C TYR A 41 -11.69 0.65 7.66
N ASN A 42 -12.69 -0.16 7.31
CA ASN A 42 -13.74 0.22 6.36
C ASN A 42 -15.16 0.03 6.88
N ASN A 43 -15.35 -0.04 8.20
CA ASN A 43 -16.66 -0.24 8.83
C ASN A 43 -17.39 -1.50 8.32
N GLY A 44 -16.66 -2.59 8.08
CA GLY A 44 -17.21 -3.85 7.58
C GLY A 44 -17.56 -3.85 6.09
N LYS A 45 -17.26 -2.78 5.35
CA LYS A 45 -17.42 -2.76 3.90
C LYS A 45 -16.20 -3.41 3.22
N PRO A 46 -16.40 -4.15 2.13
CA PRO A 46 -15.29 -4.67 1.34
C PRO A 46 -14.34 -3.55 0.89
N PHE A 47 -13.04 -3.83 0.86
CA PHE A 47 -12.07 -2.92 0.27
C PHE A 47 -12.25 -2.81 -1.25
N PRO A 48 -11.75 -1.73 -1.87
CA PRO A 48 -11.58 -1.67 -3.32
C PRO A 48 -10.86 -2.92 -3.83
N LYS A 49 -11.32 -3.44 -4.96
CA LYS A 49 -10.90 -4.74 -5.49
C LYS A 49 -9.38 -4.85 -5.66
N ALA A 50 -8.70 -3.82 -6.16
CA ALA A 50 -7.25 -3.81 -6.32
C ALA A 50 -6.52 -3.90 -4.98
N LEU A 51 -7.02 -3.23 -3.93
CA LEU A 51 -6.45 -3.34 -2.58
C LEU A 51 -6.68 -4.74 -2.03
N ARG A 52 -7.87 -5.30 -2.21
CA ARG A 52 -8.18 -6.68 -1.79
C ARG A 52 -7.28 -7.69 -2.48
N GLU A 53 -7.05 -7.54 -3.79
CA GLU A 53 -6.11 -8.32 -4.59
C GLU A 53 -4.66 -8.16 -4.10
N LEU A 54 -4.24 -6.93 -3.77
CA LEU A 54 -2.92 -6.67 -3.22
C LEU A 54 -2.71 -7.43 -1.91
N LEU A 55 -3.67 -7.33 -0.99
CA LEU A 55 -3.57 -8.01 0.31
C LEU A 55 -3.60 -9.53 0.14
N PHE A 56 -4.44 -10.05 -0.76
CA PHE A 56 -4.51 -11.48 -1.02
C PHE A 56 -3.25 -12.05 -1.68
N LEU A 57 -2.53 -11.27 -2.49
CA LEU A 57 -1.29 -11.70 -3.14
C LEU A 57 -0.06 -11.46 -2.27
N ALA A 58 -0.01 -10.29 -1.62
CA ALA A 58 1.20 -9.70 -1.06
C ALA A 58 0.94 -8.91 0.25
N GLY A 59 -0.18 -9.18 0.92
CA GLY A 59 -0.61 -8.48 2.15
C GLY A 59 0.25 -8.76 3.37
N LYS A 60 1.27 -9.61 3.26
CA LYS A 60 2.25 -9.84 4.31
C LYS A 60 3.63 -9.30 3.93
N SER A 61 4.06 -9.57 2.70
CA SER A 61 5.29 -9.04 2.13
C SER A 61 5.10 -8.77 0.65
N CYS A 62 5.62 -7.63 0.18
CA CYS A 62 5.61 -7.24 -1.21
C CYS A 62 6.95 -6.61 -1.58
N TYR A 63 7.71 -7.22 -2.48
CA TYR A 63 9.07 -6.76 -2.81
C TYR A 63 9.14 -5.39 -3.52
N VAL A 64 8.00 -4.83 -3.91
CA VAL A 64 7.86 -3.49 -4.49
C VAL A 64 7.26 -2.47 -3.52
N LEU A 65 7.07 -2.84 -2.26
CA LEU A 65 6.72 -1.94 -1.15
C LEU A 65 7.85 -2.02 -0.12
N SER A 66 8.23 -0.88 0.46
CA SER A 66 9.42 -0.77 1.32
C SER A 66 9.22 -1.41 2.70
N HIS A 67 7.98 -1.59 3.13
CA HIS A 67 7.65 -2.20 4.42
C HIS A 67 6.78 -3.44 4.20
N ASN A 68 7.05 -4.48 4.98
CA ASN A 68 6.16 -5.63 5.07
C ASN A 68 4.83 -5.16 5.65
N ILE A 69 3.73 -5.44 4.96
CA ILE A 69 2.38 -5.11 5.44
C ILE A 69 2.09 -5.84 6.77
N LEU A 70 2.88 -6.88 7.14
CA LEU A 70 2.79 -7.69 8.36
C LEU A 70 2.93 -6.98 9.72
N GLU A 71 3.51 -5.79 9.80
CA GLU A 71 3.33 -4.95 11.01
C GLU A 71 1.99 -4.19 10.86
N THR A 72 0.93 -4.95 10.54
CA THR A 72 -0.36 -4.48 10.03
C THR A 72 -1.04 -3.46 10.92
N ASN A 73 -0.82 -3.56 12.22
CA ASN A 73 -1.37 -2.61 13.17
C ASN A 73 -0.50 -1.36 13.18
N GLU A 74 0.83 -1.47 13.36
CA GLU A 74 1.71 -0.30 13.40
C GLU A 74 1.64 0.51 12.09
N LEU A 75 1.63 -0.15 10.93
CA LEU A 75 1.49 0.52 9.62
C LEU A 75 0.17 1.31 9.47
N GLN A 76 -0.92 0.88 10.13
CA GLN A 76 -2.20 1.58 10.08
C GLN A 76 -2.38 2.56 11.25
N GLU A 77 -1.89 2.23 12.43
CA GLU A 77 -2.10 2.96 13.68
C GLU A 77 -1.08 4.10 13.83
N GLU A 78 0.21 3.89 13.59
CA GLU A 78 1.22 4.95 13.78
C GLU A 78 0.92 6.20 12.93
N PRO A 79 0.56 6.10 11.64
CA PRO A 79 0.19 7.28 10.87
C PRO A 79 -1.07 7.99 11.40
N ARG A 80 -2.02 7.22 11.98
CA ARG A 80 -3.25 7.77 12.56
C ARG A 80 -2.98 8.46 13.88
N GLU A 81 -2.17 7.84 14.74
CA GLU A 81 -1.70 8.39 16.01
C GLU A 81 -0.93 9.70 15.78
N TRP A 82 0.05 9.68 14.86
CA TRP A 82 0.80 10.87 14.49
C TRP A 82 -0.12 12.00 14.01
N MET A 83 -1.08 11.70 13.14
CA MET A 83 -2.03 12.71 12.66
C MET A 83 -2.87 13.30 13.78
N GLN A 84 -3.33 12.46 14.71
CA GLN A 84 -4.10 12.89 15.88
C GLN A 84 -3.29 13.82 16.78
N GLU A 85 -2.03 13.49 17.06
CA GLU A 85 -1.12 14.31 17.88
C GLU A 85 -0.79 15.67 17.24
N HIS A 86 -0.78 15.74 15.91
CA HIS A 86 -0.43 16.93 15.14
C HIS A 86 -1.64 17.71 14.59
N ASN A 87 -2.86 17.40 15.03
CA ASN A 87 -4.11 18.02 14.57
C ASN A 87 -4.28 17.96 13.03
N LYS A 88 -3.80 16.88 12.41
CA LYS A 88 -4.03 16.56 11.00
C LYS A 88 -5.15 15.53 10.90
N ALA A 89 -5.87 15.53 9.79
CA ALA A 89 -6.94 14.56 9.57
C ALA A 89 -7.11 14.22 8.09
N ILE A 90 -7.31 12.93 7.83
CA ILE A 90 -7.86 12.42 6.58
C ILE A 90 -9.30 11.99 6.89
N HIS A 91 -10.28 12.76 6.43
CA HIS A 91 -11.70 12.54 6.79
C HIS A 91 -12.39 11.41 6.02
N ARG A 92 -11.83 11.00 4.88
CA ARG A 92 -12.35 9.89 4.08
C ARG A 92 -11.75 8.58 4.60
N PRO A 93 -12.47 7.44 4.51
CA PRO A 93 -11.92 6.15 4.90
C PRO A 93 -10.72 5.83 4.00
N PHE A 94 -9.61 5.44 4.61
CA PHE A 94 -8.36 5.23 3.91
C PHE A 94 -7.61 4.03 4.48
N TYR A 95 -6.70 3.48 3.70
CA TYR A 95 -5.85 2.37 4.10
C TYR A 95 -4.41 2.65 3.67
N VAL A 96 -3.48 2.56 4.63
CA VAL A 96 -2.05 2.79 4.39
C VAL A 96 -1.47 1.57 3.66
N ILE A 97 -0.72 1.79 2.59
CA ILE A 97 -0.09 0.70 1.82
C ILE A 97 1.43 0.66 1.99
N GLU A 98 2.04 1.76 2.44
CA GLU A 98 3.48 1.88 2.67
C GLU A 98 3.77 3.12 3.52
N CYS A 99 4.67 3.02 4.49
CA CYS A 99 5.29 4.19 5.13
C CYS A 99 6.67 4.40 4.52
N TRP A 100 7.10 5.65 4.31
CA TRP A 100 8.44 5.94 3.78
C TRP A 100 9.17 6.84 4.75
N ALA A 101 10.18 6.27 5.42
CA ALA A 101 10.81 6.79 6.63
C ALA A 101 9.74 7.15 7.66
N TYR A 102 9.55 6.33 8.70
CA TYR A 102 8.45 6.37 9.70
C TYR A 102 7.97 7.75 10.19
N GLU A 103 8.74 8.82 9.95
CA GLU A 103 8.46 10.18 10.36
C GLU A 103 8.16 11.15 9.20
N GLU A 104 8.42 10.85 7.92
CA GLU A 104 8.31 11.84 6.83
C GLU A 104 7.02 11.75 6.01
N SER A 105 6.61 10.56 5.58
CA SER A 105 5.41 10.39 4.75
C SER A 105 4.88 8.95 4.70
N PHE A 106 3.63 8.79 4.29
CA PHE A 106 3.05 7.49 3.99
C PHE A 106 2.21 7.51 2.70
N LEU A 107 2.16 6.37 2.04
CA LEU A 107 1.29 6.12 0.90
C LEU A 107 0.01 5.42 1.35
N PHE A 108 -1.10 5.85 0.78
CA PHE A 108 -2.41 5.30 1.09
C PHE A 108 -3.36 5.34 -0.11
N VAL A 109 -4.47 4.63 0.02
CA VAL A 109 -5.60 4.69 -0.91
C VAL A 109 -6.87 5.05 -0.15
N TYR A 110 -7.83 5.69 -0.82
CA TYR A 110 -9.16 5.87 -0.27
C TYR A 110 -10.02 4.64 -0.50
N LEU A 111 -10.80 4.26 0.51
CA LEU A 111 -11.61 3.04 0.52
C LEU A 111 -13.02 3.23 -0.05
N ASP A 112 -13.41 4.48 -0.30
CA ASP A 112 -14.66 4.90 -0.91
C ASP A 112 -14.50 5.29 -2.40
N GLU A 113 -13.39 4.89 -3.04
CA GLU A 113 -13.16 5.03 -4.48
C GLU A 113 -13.55 3.76 -5.26
N ASP A 114 -13.44 3.81 -6.59
CA ASP A 114 -13.70 2.68 -7.48
C ASP A 114 -12.76 1.50 -7.20
N ASP A 115 -12.99 0.38 -7.89
CA ASP A 115 -12.27 -0.89 -7.73
C ASP A 115 -10.73 -0.77 -7.77
N ASP A 116 -10.17 0.21 -8.50
CA ASP A 116 -8.74 0.51 -8.57
C ASP A 116 -8.45 1.95 -8.10
N PRO A 117 -8.29 2.18 -6.78
CA PRO A 117 -8.22 3.51 -6.20
C PRO A 117 -6.90 4.21 -6.53
N ILE A 118 -6.87 5.54 -6.46
CA ILE A 118 -5.66 6.32 -6.71
C ILE A 118 -4.73 6.28 -5.49
N VAL A 119 -3.45 6.02 -5.73
CA VAL A 119 -2.41 6.08 -4.70
C VAL A 119 -2.07 7.54 -4.38
N ARG A 120 -2.10 7.87 -3.10
CA ARG A 120 -1.79 9.19 -2.56
C ARG A 120 -0.66 9.10 -1.55
N GLN A 121 0.01 10.24 -1.37
CA GLN A 121 1.03 10.43 -0.35
C GLN A 121 0.54 11.48 0.64
N ALA A 122 0.66 11.18 1.92
CA ALA A 122 0.53 12.15 3.00
C ALA A 122 1.94 12.54 3.48
N TYR A 123 2.22 13.84 3.58
CA TYR A 123 3.49 14.38 4.06
C TYR A 123 3.32 14.89 5.50
N LEU A 124 4.02 14.29 6.44
CA LEU A 124 3.86 14.56 7.87
C LEU A 124 4.37 15.96 8.20
N PHE A 125 5.61 16.30 7.81
CA PHE A 125 6.20 17.63 8.03
C PHE A 125 5.89 18.66 6.93
N CYS A 126 4.69 18.60 6.33
CA CYS A 126 4.33 19.42 5.16
C CYS A 126 4.48 20.95 5.35
N GLU A 127 4.31 21.44 6.58
CA GLU A 127 4.42 22.87 6.92
C GLU A 127 5.87 23.37 6.84
N ASP A 128 6.84 22.56 7.29
CA ASP A 128 8.26 22.89 7.27
C ASP A 128 8.80 23.06 5.85
N TYR A 129 8.16 22.39 4.88
CA TYR A 129 8.53 22.40 3.47
C TYR A 129 7.57 23.19 2.57
N ASN A 130 6.53 23.81 3.13
CA ASN A 130 5.48 24.54 2.40
C ASN A 130 4.86 23.72 1.25
N ILE A 131 4.55 22.45 1.52
CA ILE A 131 3.91 21.52 0.58
C ILE A 131 2.49 21.16 1.09
N PRO A 132 1.57 20.71 0.21
CA PRO A 132 0.28 20.24 0.68
C PRO A 132 0.42 18.97 1.52
N PHE A 133 -0.42 18.84 2.56
CA PHE A 133 -0.47 17.65 3.41
C PHE A 133 -0.70 16.36 2.61
N ILE A 134 -1.57 16.40 1.60
CA ILE A 134 -1.86 15.26 0.73
C ILE A 134 -1.57 15.63 -0.72
N SER A 135 -0.87 14.75 -1.43
CA SER A 135 -0.66 14.83 -2.88
C SER A 135 -1.02 13.51 -3.55
N GLY A 136 -1.59 13.58 -4.75
CA GLY A 136 -1.73 12.39 -5.59
C GLY A 136 -0.41 12.10 -6.30
N LEU A 137 0.01 10.83 -6.36
CA LEU A 137 1.22 10.42 -7.10
C LEU A 137 1.01 10.51 -8.62
N SER A 138 0.81 11.73 -9.14
CA SER A 138 0.44 12.00 -10.53
C SER A 138 -0.85 11.28 -10.99
N GLY A 139 -1.76 10.97 -10.06
CA GLY A 139 -3.05 10.36 -10.39
C GLY A 139 -3.02 8.86 -10.73
N LYS A 140 -1.95 8.14 -10.36
CA LYS A 140 -1.83 6.70 -10.64
C LYS A 140 -2.75 5.87 -9.76
N THR A 141 -3.45 4.95 -10.40
CA THR A 141 -4.18 3.87 -9.73
C THR A 141 -3.23 2.92 -8.99
N LEU A 142 -3.75 2.12 -8.08
CA LEU A 142 -2.96 1.14 -7.32
C LEU A 142 -2.30 0.13 -8.26
N SER A 143 -3.02 -0.35 -9.27
CA SER A 143 -2.43 -1.26 -10.26
C SER A 143 -1.30 -0.63 -11.07
N GLU A 144 -1.48 0.61 -11.57
CA GLU A 144 -0.44 1.32 -12.31
C GLU A 144 0.80 1.61 -11.46
N PHE A 145 0.59 1.95 -10.19
CA PHE A 145 1.66 2.18 -9.23
C PHE A 145 2.49 0.91 -9.00
N ILE A 146 1.84 -0.20 -8.68
CA ILE A 146 2.50 -1.50 -8.47
C ILE A 146 3.20 -1.95 -9.76
N ASN A 147 2.53 -1.89 -10.90
CA ASN A 147 3.09 -2.28 -12.19
C ASN A 147 4.36 -1.51 -12.51
N ARG A 148 4.35 -0.19 -12.30
CA ARG A 148 5.51 0.65 -12.51
C ARG A 148 6.69 0.24 -11.62
N ARG A 149 6.46 -0.03 -10.33
CA ARG A 149 7.53 -0.45 -9.43
C ARG A 149 8.10 -1.81 -9.79
N ILE A 150 7.25 -2.75 -10.24
CA ILE A 150 7.72 -4.02 -10.79
C ILE A 150 8.61 -3.79 -12.01
N SER A 151 8.20 -2.93 -12.95
CA SER A 151 9.01 -2.61 -14.13
C SER A 151 10.36 -1.99 -13.76
N ILE A 152 10.39 -0.99 -12.85
CA ILE A 152 11.63 -0.38 -12.35
C ILE A 152 12.57 -1.43 -11.76
N LYS A 153 12.04 -2.36 -10.97
CA LYS A 153 12.83 -3.46 -10.38
C LYS A 153 13.38 -4.41 -11.44
N LYS A 154 12.59 -4.77 -12.46
CA LYS A 154 13.01 -5.63 -13.57
C LYS A 154 14.08 -4.99 -14.45
N ASP A 155 14.06 -3.66 -14.55
CA ASP A 155 15.10 -2.87 -15.21
C ASP A 155 16.39 -2.73 -14.38
N GLY A 156 16.43 -3.32 -13.17
CA GLY A 156 17.59 -3.33 -12.29
C GLY A 156 17.71 -2.10 -11.37
N TYR A 157 16.71 -1.22 -11.36
CA TYR A 157 16.70 -0.02 -10.52
C TYR A 157 16.01 -0.26 -9.17
N ASN A 158 16.27 0.64 -8.22
CA ASN A 158 15.56 0.67 -6.95
C ASN A 158 14.10 1.17 -7.17
N PRO A 159 13.06 0.41 -6.79
CA PRO A 159 11.66 0.81 -6.96
C PRO A 159 11.16 1.85 -5.94
N PHE A 160 11.98 2.24 -4.96
CA PHE A 160 11.67 3.16 -3.87
C PHE A 160 12.24 4.56 -4.13
#